data_AF-A0A955QDG8-F1
#
_entry.id   AF-A0A955QDG8-F1
#
_cell.length_a   1.000
_cell.length_b   1.000
_cell.length_c   1.000
_cell.angle_alpha   90.00
_cell.angle_beta   90.00
_cell.angle_gamma   90.00
#
_symmetry.space_group_name_H-M   'P 1'
#
loop_
_entity.id
_entity.type
_entity.pdbx_description
1 polymer ?
#
loop_
_entity_poly.entity_id
_entity_poly.type
_entity_poly.pdbx_seq_one_letter_code
_entity_poly.pdbx_strand_id
1 'polypeptide(L)'
;MPRQTISFTDPNSEWLKRVVDIEGEYKSNSEAVNALIRKAREEEQEIAGLRAKLTQAEQSGRSTARPKEIKERVLKRKRQNAKV
;
A
#
# COMPACT_ATOMS: atom_id res chain seq x y z
N MET A 1 21.40 -1.38 -14.78
CA MET A 1 20.24 -0.55 -15.12
C MET A 1 20.50 0.12 -16.47
N PRO A 2 19.59 0.07 -17.44
CA PRO A 2 19.69 0.92 -18.62
C PRO A 2 19.60 2.38 -18.17
N ARG A 3 20.48 3.24 -18.71
CA ARG A 3 20.48 4.67 -18.39
C ARG A 3 19.23 5.30 -19.01
N GLN A 4 18.43 5.97 -18.18
CA GLN A 4 17.31 6.79 -18.64
C GLN A 4 17.63 8.26 -18.32
N THR A 5 17.38 9.14 -19.29
CA THR A 5 17.48 10.59 -19.10
C THR A 5 16.07 11.12 -18.85
N ILE A 6 15.85 11.70 -17.67
CA ILE A 6 14.56 12.22 -17.23
C ILE A 6 14.76 13.66 -16.79
N SER A 7 13.92 14.57 -17.29
CA SER A 7 13.91 15.97 -16.86
C SER A 7 12.91 16.17 -15.73
N PHE A 8 13.32 16.87 -14.68
CA PHE A 8 12.46 17.24 -13.56
C PHE A 8 12.11 18.72 -13.62
N THR A 9 10.98 19.10 -13.02
CA THR A 9 10.65 20.51 -12.77
C THR A 9 11.61 21.10 -11.73
N ASP A 10 11.78 22.42 -11.74
CA ASP A 10 12.72 23.11 -10.84
C ASP A 10 12.51 22.72 -9.36
N PRO A 11 11.28 22.71 -8.80
CA PRO A 11 11.06 22.34 -7.40
C PRO A 11 11.46 20.88 -7.10
N ASN A 12 11.22 19.95 -8.02
CA ASN A 12 11.56 18.55 -7.85
C ASN A 12 13.07 18.32 -7.93
N SER A 13 13.75 19.09 -8.79
CA SER A 13 15.21 19.05 -8.90
C SER A 13 15.89 19.58 -7.65
N GLU A 14 15.37 20.65 -7.05
CA GLU A 14 15.88 21.20 -5.79
C GLU A 14 15.66 20.23 -4.64
N TRP A 15 14.47 19.64 -4.54
CA TRP A 15 14.17 18.64 -3.52
C TRP A 15 15.12 17.44 -3.61
N LEU A 16 15.32 16.87 -4.82
CA LEU A 16 16.25 15.75 -5.01
C LEU A 16 17.67 16.10 -4.57
N LYS A 17 18.16 17.29 -4.93
CA LYS A 17 19.47 17.78 -4.47
C LYS A 17 19.55 17.89 -2.96
N ARG A 18 18.52 18.41 -2.28
CA ARG A 18 18.51 18.52 -0.81
C ARG A 18 18.60 17.16 -0.14
N VAL A 19 17.78 16.19 -0.57
CA VAL A 19 17.75 14.86 0.04
C VAL A 19 19.08 14.10 -0.18
N VAL A 20 19.71 14.26 -1.34
CA VAL A 20 20.98 13.59 -1.67
C VAL A 20 22.18 14.31 -1.07
N ASP A 21 22.27 15.63 -1.25
CA ASP A 21 23.48 16.42 -0.90
C ASP A 21 23.48 16.89 0.56
N ILE A 22 22.32 17.16 1.16
CA ILE A 22 22.20 17.75 2.51
C ILE A 22 21.87 16.68 3.54
N GLU A 23 20.85 15.86 3.27
CA GLU A 23 20.36 14.85 4.23
C GLU A 23 21.18 13.54 4.15
N GLY A 24 21.79 13.26 3.00
CA GLY A 24 22.65 12.08 2.81
C GLY A 24 21.89 10.75 2.90
N GLU A 25 20.56 10.76 2.82
CA GLU A 25 19.72 9.56 2.89
C GLU A 25 19.92 8.62 1.69
N TYR A 26 20.38 9.17 0.56
CA TYR A 26 20.65 8.42 -0.67
C TYR A 26 22.00 8.83 -1.25
N LYS A 27 22.72 7.87 -1.86
CA LYS A 27 24.04 8.10 -2.45
C LYS A 27 23.98 8.79 -3.81
N SER A 28 22.81 8.84 -4.43
CA SER A 28 22.61 9.50 -5.73
C SER A 28 21.14 9.80 -6.02
N ASN A 29 20.89 10.75 -6.92
CA ASN A 29 19.55 11.04 -7.44
C ASN A 29 18.87 9.79 -8.02
N SER A 30 19.63 8.91 -8.69
CA SER A 30 19.08 7.67 -9.25
C SER A 30 18.61 6.70 -8.17
N GLU A 31 19.29 6.64 -7.03
CA GLU A 31 18.87 5.82 -5.89
C GLU A 31 17.60 6.36 -5.25
N ALA A 32 17.51 7.67 -5.00
CA ALA A 32 16.32 8.33 -4.48
C ALA A 32 15.10 8.11 -5.40
N VAL A 33 15.27 8.31 -6.72
CA VAL A 33 14.20 8.07 -7.70
C VAL A 33 13.77 6.60 -7.73
N ASN A 34 14.72 5.66 -7.67
CA ASN A 34 14.38 4.24 -7.62
C ASN A 34 13.62 3.86 -6.34
N ALA A 35 13.98 4.45 -5.20
CA ALA A 35 13.27 4.24 -3.94
C ALA A 35 11.83 4.78 -4.02
N LEU A 36 11.63 5.96 -4.59
CA LEU A 36 10.30 6.53 -4.84
C LEU A 36 9.45 5.64 -5.77
N ILE A 37 10.05 5.09 -6.84
CA ILE A 37 9.35 4.19 -7.75
C ILE A 37 8.92 2.90 -7.03
N ARG A 38 9.75 2.34 -6.14
CA ARG A 38 9.39 1.17 -5.35
C ARG A 38 8.21 1.48 -4.43
N LYS A 39 8.29 2.58 -3.69
CA LYS A 39 7.21 3.03 -2.80
C LYS A 39 5.89 3.22 -3.56
N ALA A 40 5.94 3.89 -4.72
CA ALA A 40 4.74 4.11 -5.53
C ALA A 40 4.12 2.78 -6.03
N ARG A 41 4.94 1.79 -6.37
CA ARG A 41 4.45 0.46 -6.78
C ARG A 41 3.83 -0.31 -5.62
N GLU A 42 4.41 -0.22 -4.43
CA GLU A 42 3.86 -0.84 -3.21
C GLU A 42 2.49 -0.22 -2.88
N GLU A 43 2.40 1.12 -2.89
CA GLU A 43 1.15 1.85 -2.68
C GLU A 43 0.09 1.47 -3.72
N GLU A 44 0.47 1.36 -4.99
CA GLU A 44 -0.44 0.93 -6.07
C GLU A 44 -0.98 -0.49 -5.83
N GLN A 45 -0.12 -1.42 -5.40
CA GLN A 45 -0.53 -2.79 -5.06
C GLN A 45 -1.48 -2.82 -3.86
N GLU A 46 -1.21 -2.03 -2.82
CA GLU A 46 -2.09 -1.91 -1.65
C GLU A 46 -3.47 -1.37 -2.03
N ILE A 47 -3.51 -0.30 -2.83
CA ILE A 47 -4.75 0.30 -3.33
C ILE A 47 -5.51 -0.72 -4.20
N ALA A 48 -4.81 -1.44 -5.09
CA ALA A 48 -5.44 -2.47 -5.91
C ALA A 48 -6.04 -3.59 -5.05
N GLY A 49 -5.33 -4.04 -4.01
CA GLY A 49 -5.82 -5.04 -3.06
C GLY A 49 -7.04 -4.56 -2.27
N LEU A 50 -7.05 -3.30 -1.83
CA LEU A 50 -8.20 -2.68 -1.17
C LEU A 50 -9.41 -2.59 -2.11
N ARG A 51 -9.21 -2.10 -3.34
CA ARG A 51 -10.27 -2.02 -4.35
C ARG A 51 -10.88 -3.40 -4.64
N ALA A 52 -10.04 -4.43 -4.82
CA ALA A 52 -10.52 -5.78 -5.04
C ALA A 52 -11.39 -6.31 -3.88
N LYS A 53 -10.96 -6.07 -2.63
CA LYS A 53 -11.75 -6.43 -1.43
C LYS A 53 -13.07 -5.69 -1.36
N LEU A 54 -13.08 -4.39 -1.69
CA LEU A 54 -14.32 -3.59 -1.71
C LEU A 54 -15.27 -4.07 -2.79
N THR A 55 -14.80 -4.30 -4.02
CA THR A 55 -15.62 -4.84 -5.11
C THR A 55 -16.19 -6.22 -4.75
N GLN A 56 -15.40 -7.09 -4.14
CA GLN A 56 -15.89 -8.39 -3.67
C GLN A 56 -16.98 -8.21 -2.59
N ALA A 57 -16.79 -7.28 -1.65
CA ALA A 57 -17.77 -6.99 -0.61
C ALA A 57 -19.09 -6.46 -1.20
N GLU A 58 -19.02 -5.55 -2.17
CA GLU A 58 -20.18 -5.03 -2.89
C GLU A 58 -20.95 -6.13 -3.63
N GLN A 59 -20.23 -7.01 -4.33
CA GLN A 59 -20.82 -8.17 -5.03
C GLN A 59 -21.43 -9.21 -4.08
N SER A 60 -20.89 -9.35 -2.87
CA SER A 60 -21.39 -10.29 -1.86
C SER A 60 -22.73 -9.89 -1.23
N GLY A 61 -23.21 -8.68 -1.53
CA GLY A 61 -24.45 -8.13 -1.00
C GLY A 61 -24.33 -7.60 0.43
N ARG A 62 -25.32 -6.80 0.85
CA ARG A 62 -25.31 -6.15 2.15
C ARG A 62 -25.80 -7.12 3.23
N SER A 63 -25.03 -7.28 4.31
CA SER A 63 -25.44 -8.10 5.45
C SER A 63 -26.54 -7.41 6.26
N THR A 64 -27.53 -8.19 6.70
CA THR A 64 -28.59 -7.77 7.63
C THR A 64 -28.31 -8.15 9.08
N ALA A 65 -27.15 -8.77 9.35
CA ALA A 65 -26.81 -9.30 10.67
C ALA A 65 -26.55 -8.19 11.68
N ARG A 66 -27.11 -8.35 12.89
CA ARG A 66 -26.89 -7.43 14.00
C ARG A 66 -25.55 -7.72 14.70
N PRO A 67 -24.94 -6.73 15.37
CA PRO A 67 -23.65 -6.92 16.05
C PRO A 67 -23.59 -8.12 17.03
N LYS A 68 -24.68 -8.38 17.77
CA LYS A 68 -24.77 -9.53 18.69
C LYS A 68 -24.69 -10.88 17.95
N GLU A 69 -25.39 -11.02 16.85
CA GLU A 69 -25.42 -12.24 16.03
C GLU A 69 -24.05 -12.51 15.38
N ILE A 70 -23.36 -11.45 14.94
CA ILE A 70 -22.00 -11.56 14.43
C ILE A 70 -21.06 -12.09 15.52
N LYS A 71 -21.14 -11.53 16.75
CA LYS A 71 -20.32 -11.96 17.88
C LYS A 71 -20.56 -13.43 18.24
N GLU A 72 -21.81 -13.86 18.32
CA GLU A 72 -22.17 -15.25 18.62
C GLU A 72 -21.68 -16.21 17.53
N ARG A 73 -21.84 -15.84 16.25
CA ARG A 73 -21.34 -16.63 15.12
C ARG A 73 -19.82 -16.80 15.17
N VAL A 74 -19.08 -15.74 15.50
CA VAL A 74 -17.61 -15.78 15.64
C VAL A 74 -17.19 -16.65 16.84
N LEU A 75 -17.85 -16.52 17.98
CA LEU A 75 -17.58 -17.34 19.18
C LEU A 75 -17.85 -18.83 18.92
N LYS A 76 -18.95 -19.16 18.24
CA LYS A 76 -19.27 -20.54 17.84
C LYS A 76 -18.18 -21.12 16.94
N ARG A 77 -17.73 -20.35 15.95
CA ARG A 77 -16.67 -20.76 15.00
C ARG A 77 -15.33 -20.98 15.70
N LYS A 78 -14.94 -20.10 16.64
CA LYS A 78 -13.74 -20.27 17.47
C LYS A 78 -13.78 -21.57 18.30
N ARG A 79 -14.93 -21.86 18.93
CA ARG A 79 -15.12 -23.09 19.72
C ARG A 79 -15.06 -24.37 18.88
N GLN A 80 -15.47 -24.31 17.62
CA GLN A 80 -15.39 -25.44 16.69
C GLN A 80 -13.95 -25.69 16.22
N ASN A 81 -13.21 -24.63 15.89
CA ASN A 81 -11.80 -24.75 15.47
C ASN A 81 -10.87 -25.17 16.62
N ALA A 82 -11.21 -24.89 17.88
CA ALA A 82 -10.43 -25.32 19.04
C ALA A 82 -10.71 -26.77 19.48
N LYS A 83 -11.65 -27.47 18.84
CA LYS A 83 -11.97 -28.88 19.08
C LYS A 83 -11.32 -29.82 18.04
N VAL A 84 -10.52 -29.26 17.13
CA VAL A 84 -9.65 -29.96 16.16
C VAL A 84 -8.22 -29.77 16.63
#